data_AF-A0A0E4H8T9-F1
#
_entry.id   AF-A0A0E4H8T9-F1
#
_cell.length_a   1.000
_cell.length_b   1.000
_cell.length_c   1.000
_cell.angle_alpha   90.00
_cell.angle_beta   90.00
_cell.angle_gamma   90.00
#
_symmetry.space_group_name_H-M   'P 1'
#
loop_
_entity.id
_entity.type
_entity.pdbx_description
1 polymer ?
#
loop_
_entity_poly.entity_id
_entity_poly.type
_entity_poly.pdbx_seq_one_letter_code
_entity_poly.pdbx_strand_id
1 'polypeptide(L)'
;MKMLTVIMTIYLAITQIKPLTEEEVQTYLQHNRIQAVDYKLINDTTAIILEIDGPRASAHKICKQSDHSIVEESEISSWEEDEDGISVKSDNVYLYVVIHEKAVRHDIEFFNINYFDGGNMQKDRFELNHKRGALVERSSKYKGGGTVSLYGSDGFIGEAIFY
;
A
#
# COMPACT_ATOMS: atom_id res chain seq x y z
N MET A 1 -61.36 6.56 27.29
CA MET A 1 -60.37 5.55 26.83
C MET A 1 -59.30 6.27 26.03
N LYS A 2 -58.10 6.46 26.60
CA LYS A 2 -56.97 7.10 25.92
C LYS A 2 -56.15 6.01 25.24
N MET A 3 -56.13 6.00 23.90
CA MET A 3 -55.22 5.18 23.11
C MET A 3 -53.78 5.62 23.42
N LEU A 4 -53.04 4.79 24.14
CA LEU A 4 -51.58 4.88 24.16
C LEU A 4 -51.08 4.31 22.83
N THR A 5 -50.82 5.20 21.88
CA THR A 5 -50.02 4.88 20.71
C THR A 5 -48.58 4.66 21.21
N VAL A 6 -48.25 3.40 21.48
CA VAL A 6 -46.86 2.97 21.68
C VAL A 6 -46.15 3.14 20.35
N ILE A 7 -45.49 4.29 20.18
CA ILE A 7 -44.49 4.48 19.13
C ILE A 7 -43.32 3.57 19.53
N MET A 8 -43.32 2.38 18.96
CA MET A 8 -42.19 1.46 18.97
C MET A 8 -41.11 2.10 18.08
N THR A 9 -40.32 3.00 18.68
CA THR A 9 -39.14 3.57 18.04
C THR A 9 -38.17 2.40 17.79
N ILE A 10 -38.20 1.88 16.56
CA ILE A 10 -37.14 1.02 16.05
C ILE A 10 -35.88 1.89 16.09
N TYR A 11 -35.06 1.70 17.11
CA TYR A 11 -33.67 2.10 17.05
C TYR A 11 -33.06 1.29 15.91
N LEU A 12 -33.03 1.86 14.71
CA LEU A 12 -31.94 1.58 13.79
C LEU A 12 -30.69 2.05 14.53
N ALA A 13 -30.07 1.15 15.29
CA ALA A 13 -28.66 1.28 15.58
C ALA A 13 -27.98 1.25 14.21
N ILE A 14 -27.74 2.44 13.64
CA ILE A 14 -26.76 2.60 12.60
C ILE A 14 -25.48 2.11 13.27
N THR A 15 -25.08 0.87 13.01
CA THR A 15 -23.80 0.33 13.42
C THR A 15 -22.76 1.15 12.68
N GLN A 16 -22.38 2.28 13.27
CA GLN A 16 -21.30 3.10 12.75
C GLN A 16 -20.04 2.28 12.90
N ILE A 17 -19.53 1.82 11.77
CA ILE A 17 -18.24 1.14 11.70
C ILE A 17 -17.22 2.13 12.25
N LYS A 18 -16.57 1.75 13.35
CA LYS A 18 -15.49 2.57 13.91
C LYS A 18 -14.34 2.63 12.90
N PRO A 19 -13.66 3.77 12.75
CA PRO A 19 -12.50 3.86 11.87
C PRO A 19 -11.45 2.78 12.19
N LEU A 20 -10.79 2.28 11.15
CA LEU A 20 -9.63 1.42 11.20
C LEU A 20 -8.43 2.26 11.68
N THR A 21 -7.81 1.81 12.75
CA THR A 21 -6.67 2.51 13.38
C THR A 21 -5.35 1.87 12.98
N GLU A 22 -4.25 2.61 13.06
CA GLU A 22 -2.90 2.07 12.81
C GLU A 22 -2.56 0.91 13.76
N GLU A 23 -2.96 0.99 15.03
CA GLU A 23 -2.75 -0.07 16.01
C GLU A 23 -3.46 -1.38 15.61
N GLU A 24 -4.67 -1.27 15.08
CA GLU A 24 -5.42 -2.42 14.58
C GLU A 24 -4.79 -3.02 13.32
N VAL A 25 -4.28 -2.19 12.40
CA VAL A 25 -3.50 -2.66 11.26
C VAL A 25 -2.26 -3.42 11.74
N GLN A 26 -1.48 -2.84 12.65
CA GLN A 26 -0.29 -3.50 13.20
C GLN A 26 -0.62 -4.82 13.90
N THR A 27 -1.69 -4.85 14.69
CA THR A 27 -2.17 -6.06 15.36
C THR A 27 -2.56 -7.14 14.35
N TYR A 28 -3.28 -6.77 13.29
CA TYR A 28 -3.65 -7.67 12.21
C TYR A 28 -2.40 -8.25 11.51
N LEU A 29 -1.42 -7.41 11.17
CA LEU A 29 -0.17 -7.84 10.52
C LEU A 29 0.61 -8.83 11.40
N GLN A 30 0.75 -8.53 12.70
CA GLN A 30 1.43 -9.40 13.65
C GLN A 30 0.71 -10.73 13.87
N HIS A 31 -0.62 -10.70 14.04
CA HIS A 31 -1.41 -11.90 14.28
C HIS A 31 -1.34 -12.88 13.11
N ASN A 32 -1.37 -12.36 11.88
CA ASN A 32 -1.32 -13.16 10.66
C ASN A 32 0.12 -13.42 10.17
N ARG A 33 1.15 -12.92 10.87
CA ARG A 33 2.57 -13.05 10.51
C ARG A 33 2.89 -12.48 9.12
N ILE A 34 2.22 -11.41 8.74
CA ILE A 34 2.41 -10.73 7.46
C ILE A 34 3.68 -9.88 7.53
N GLN A 35 4.60 -10.07 6.57
CA GLN A 35 5.81 -9.27 6.44
C GLN A 35 5.52 -8.01 5.61
N ALA A 36 4.74 -7.11 6.20
CA ALA A 36 4.45 -5.82 5.56
C ALA A 36 5.69 -4.92 5.53
N VAL A 37 5.98 -4.36 4.37
CA VAL A 37 7.07 -3.38 4.18
C VAL A 37 6.55 -1.94 4.16
N ASP A 38 5.27 -1.75 3.83
CA ASP A 38 4.57 -0.49 4.01
C ASP A 38 3.05 -0.73 4.07
N TYR A 39 2.30 0.26 4.54
CA TYR A 39 0.84 0.25 4.45
C TYR A 39 0.30 1.68 4.38
N LYS A 40 -0.91 1.84 3.84
CA LYS A 40 -1.61 3.14 3.79
C LYS A 40 -3.09 2.98 4.08
N LEU A 41 -3.61 3.77 5.02
CA LEU A 41 -5.05 3.95 5.20
C LEU A 41 -5.60 4.74 4.02
N ILE A 42 -6.51 4.15 3.26
CA ILE A 42 -7.07 4.77 2.05
C ILE A 42 -8.44 5.42 2.30
N ASN A 43 -9.11 5.02 3.37
CA ASN A 43 -10.32 5.65 3.90
C ASN A 43 -10.49 5.23 5.38
N ASP A 44 -11.61 5.62 6.00
CA ASP A 44 -11.88 5.34 7.41
C ASP A 44 -11.87 3.86 7.77
N THR A 45 -12.12 2.94 6.84
CA THR A 45 -12.30 1.50 7.15
C THR A 45 -11.34 0.58 6.41
N THR A 46 -10.52 1.11 5.49
CA THR A 46 -9.74 0.28 4.56
C THR A 46 -8.28 0.73 4.55
N ALA A 47 -7.38 -0.26 4.55
CA ALA A 47 -5.95 -0.07 4.32
C ALA A 47 -5.50 -0.88 3.11
N ILE A 48 -4.45 -0.41 2.43
CA ILE A 48 -3.65 -1.21 1.50
C ILE A 48 -2.40 -1.65 2.26
N ILE A 49 -2.11 -2.93 2.19
CA ILE A 49 -0.90 -3.55 2.74
C ILE A 49 0.01 -3.88 1.56
N LEU A 50 1.30 -3.53 1.68
CA LEU A 50 2.36 -3.97 0.78
C LEU A 50 3.24 -4.95 1.54
N GLU A 51 3.32 -6.18 1.06
CA GLU A 51 4.04 -7.27 1.74
C GLU A 51 5.08 -7.94 0.82
N ILE A 52 6.04 -8.62 1.45
CA ILE A 52 7.03 -9.48 0.79
C ILE A 52 6.89 -10.89 1.34
N ASP A 53 6.79 -11.88 0.46
CA ASP A 53 6.93 -13.31 0.77
C ASP A 53 7.99 -13.95 -0.14
N GLY A 54 9.21 -14.06 0.38
CA GLY A 54 10.35 -14.58 -0.38
C GLY A 54 10.67 -13.69 -1.59
N PRO A 55 10.67 -14.23 -2.83
CA PRO A 55 10.92 -13.45 -4.05
C PRO A 55 9.68 -12.69 -4.56
N ARG A 56 8.54 -12.83 -3.88
CA ARG A 56 7.27 -12.27 -4.31
C ARG A 56 6.89 -11.06 -3.48
N ALA A 57 6.38 -10.04 -4.16
CA ALA A 57 5.71 -8.91 -3.55
C ALA A 57 4.21 -8.96 -3.88
N SER A 58 3.39 -8.56 -2.92
CA SER A 58 1.95 -8.44 -3.10
C SER A 58 1.42 -7.18 -2.44
N ALA A 59 0.35 -6.65 -3.04
CA ALA A 59 -0.46 -5.60 -2.44
C ALA A 59 -1.89 -6.12 -2.30
N HIS A 60 -2.47 -6.00 -1.11
CA HIS A 60 -3.84 -6.43 -0.84
C HIS A 60 -4.57 -5.44 0.06
N LYS A 61 -5.90 -5.47 0.05
CA LYS A 61 -6.73 -4.62 0.90
C LYS A 61 -7.19 -5.36 2.13
N ILE A 62 -7.15 -4.67 3.26
CA ILE A 62 -7.83 -5.09 4.48
C ILE A 62 -8.93 -4.09 4.80
N CYS A 63 -10.07 -4.60 5.26
CA CYS A 63 -11.25 -3.80 5.55
C CYS A 63 -11.83 -4.16 6.91
N LYS A 64 -12.15 -3.13 7.69
CA LYS A 64 -12.82 -3.25 8.99
C LYS A 64 -14.33 -3.37 8.78
N GLN A 65 -14.87 -4.46 9.29
CA GLN A 65 -16.29 -4.79 9.19
C GLN A 65 -17.09 -4.17 10.36
N SER A 66 -18.41 -4.22 10.25
CA SER A 66 -19.33 -3.68 11.26
C SER A 66 -19.29 -4.41 12.61
N ASP A 67 -18.81 -5.66 12.63
CA ASP A 67 -18.55 -6.44 13.83
C ASP A 67 -17.15 -6.19 14.43
N HIS A 68 -16.43 -5.18 13.91
CA HIS A 68 -15.05 -4.82 14.27
C HIS A 68 -13.98 -5.85 13.87
N SER A 69 -14.34 -6.90 13.13
CA SER A 69 -13.35 -7.78 12.53
C SER A 69 -12.61 -7.07 11.37
N ILE A 70 -11.38 -7.50 11.11
CA ILE A 70 -10.61 -7.08 9.95
C ILE A 70 -10.46 -8.28 9.03
N VAL A 71 -10.90 -8.10 7.79
CA VAL A 71 -10.85 -9.14 6.76
C VAL A 71 -10.02 -8.65 5.59
N GLU A 72 -9.30 -9.57 4.95
CA GLU A 72 -8.71 -9.34 3.65
C GLU A 72 -9.83 -9.35 2.60
N GLU A 73 -9.90 -8.31 1.78
CA GLU A 73 -10.99 -8.14 0.81
C GLU A 73 -10.58 -8.66 -0.58
N SER A 74 -9.38 -8.30 -1.04
CA SER A 74 -8.82 -8.78 -2.30
C SER A 74 -7.34 -8.48 -2.45
N GLU A 75 -6.63 -9.40 -3.10
CA GLU A 75 -5.32 -9.12 -3.70
C GLU A 75 -5.50 -8.09 -4.82
N ILE A 76 -4.81 -6.96 -4.72
CA ILE A 76 -4.75 -5.93 -5.76
C ILE A 76 -3.83 -6.42 -6.88
N SER A 77 -2.66 -6.91 -6.50
CA SER A 77 -1.68 -7.48 -7.42
C SER A 77 -0.60 -8.25 -6.69
N SER A 78 -0.01 -9.22 -7.39
CA SER A 78 1.20 -9.93 -7.00
C SER A 78 2.21 -9.89 -8.15
N TRP A 79 3.50 -9.74 -7.85
CA TRP A 79 4.58 -9.69 -8.82
C TRP A 79 5.90 -10.18 -8.20
N GLU A 80 6.84 -10.59 -9.06
CA GLU A 80 8.12 -11.18 -8.65
C GLU A 80 9.23 -10.11 -8.62
N GLU A 81 10.30 -10.39 -7.86
CA GLU A 81 11.55 -9.65 -7.91
C GLU A 81 12.22 -9.73 -9.30
N ASP A 82 12.99 -8.69 -9.64
CA ASP A 82 13.91 -8.70 -10.77
C ASP A 82 15.26 -9.35 -10.41
N GLU A 83 16.21 -9.34 -11.36
CA GLU A 83 17.53 -9.94 -11.16
C GLU A 83 18.35 -9.24 -10.05
N ASP A 84 18.09 -7.95 -9.81
CA ASP A 84 18.78 -7.12 -8.83
C ASP A 84 18.13 -7.17 -7.44
N GLY A 85 16.98 -7.83 -7.31
CA GLY A 85 16.24 -7.94 -6.04
C GLY A 85 15.34 -6.75 -5.75
N ILE A 86 14.94 -6.01 -6.79
CA ILE A 86 13.96 -4.94 -6.69
C ILE A 86 12.69 -5.39 -7.40
N SER A 87 11.55 -4.83 -7.00
CA SER A 87 10.42 -4.85 -7.91
C SER A 87 9.54 -3.63 -7.78
N VAL A 88 8.94 -3.26 -8.92
CA VAL A 88 8.02 -2.14 -9.02
C VAL A 88 6.77 -2.58 -9.73
N LYS A 89 5.62 -2.23 -9.15
CA LYS A 89 4.32 -2.46 -9.76
C LYS A 89 3.50 -1.19 -9.70
N SER A 90 2.81 -0.89 -10.78
CA SER A 90 1.83 0.17 -10.85
C SER A 90 0.41 -0.39 -10.90
N ASP A 91 -0.52 0.34 -10.30
CA ASP A 91 -1.93 0.28 -10.65
C ASP A 91 -2.46 1.69 -10.99
N ASN A 92 -3.78 1.84 -11.06
CA ASN A 92 -4.45 3.09 -11.42
C ASN A 92 -4.20 4.26 -10.45
N VAL A 93 -3.83 3.99 -9.19
CA VAL A 93 -3.74 4.98 -8.12
C VAL A 93 -2.37 4.93 -7.43
N TYR A 94 -1.75 3.77 -7.34
CA TYR A 94 -0.54 3.55 -6.56
C TYR A 94 0.61 3.02 -7.42
N LEU A 95 1.81 3.37 -6.96
CA LEU A 95 3.07 2.76 -7.34
C LEU A 95 3.64 2.07 -6.12
N TYR A 96 3.86 0.77 -6.25
CA TYR A 96 4.45 -0.10 -5.25
C TYR A 96 5.93 -0.27 -5.59
N VAL A 97 6.82 0.12 -4.69
CA VAL A 97 8.26 -0.07 -4.82
C VAL A 97 8.72 -0.99 -3.68
N VAL A 98 9.42 -2.07 -4.01
CA VAL A 98 9.77 -3.12 -3.06
C VAL A 98 11.24 -3.52 -3.20
N ILE A 99 11.89 -3.74 -2.06
CA ILE A 99 13.30 -4.16 -1.93
C ILE A 99 13.33 -5.55 -1.30
N HIS A 100 13.61 -6.54 -2.14
CA HIS A 100 13.73 -7.94 -1.75
C HIS A 100 15.07 -8.22 -1.09
N GLU A 101 15.19 -9.41 -0.51
CA GLU A 101 16.32 -9.79 0.33
C GLU A 101 17.68 -9.62 -0.37
N LYS A 102 17.74 -9.90 -1.68
CA LYS A 102 18.96 -9.74 -2.49
C LYS A 102 19.47 -8.30 -2.52
N ALA A 103 18.57 -7.32 -2.49
CA ALA A 103 18.90 -5.91 -2.59
C ALA A 103 19.11 -5.22 -1.23
N VAL A 104 18.72 -5.86 -0.11
CA VAL A 104 18.83 -5.28 1.25
C VAL A 104 20.27 -4.85 1.59
N ARG A 105 21.27 -5.62 1.12
CA ARG A 105 22.69 -5.32 1.36
C ARG A 105 23.15 -3.98 0.81
N HIS A 106 22.43 -3.42 -0.15
CA HIS A 106 22.75 -2.14 -0.80
C HIS A 106 22.28 -0.93 0.02
N ASP A 107 21.53 -1.16 1.11
CA ASP A 107 21.04 -0.11 2.01
C ASP A 107 20.45 1.07 1.23
N ILE A 108 19.38 0.77 0.48
CA ILE A 108 18.73 1.72 -0.42
C ILE A 108 18.10 2.85 0.40
N GLU A 109 18.59 4.06 0.20
CA GLU A 109 18.21 5.24 0.97
C GLU A 109 16.96 5.91 0.39
N PHE A 110 16.91 6.04 -0.93
CA PHE A 110 15.86 6.74 -1.64
C PHE A 110 15.64 6.19 -3.05
N PHE A 111 14.52 6.59 -3.64
CA PHE A 111 14.25 6.37 -5.06
C PHE A 111 13.67 7.62 -5.70
N ASN A 112 13.88 7.72 -7.01
CA ASN A 112 13.28 8.73 -7.85
C ASN A 112 12.23 8.09 -8.74
N ILE A 113 11.06 8.72 -8.85
CA ILE A 113 10.09 8.41 -9.89
C ILE A 113 10.25 9.45 -11.00
N ASN A 114 10.58 9.00 -12.20
CA ASN A 114 10.62 9.85 -13.39
C ASN A 114 9.39 9.53 -14.26
N TYR A 115 8.45 10.46 -14.32
CA TYR A 115 7.25 10.33 -15.12
C TYR A 115 7.49 10.82 -16.56
N PHE A 116 6.95 10.09 -17.54
CA PHE A 116 6.99 10.48 -18.95
C PHE A 116 5.57 10.47 -19.53
N ASP A 117 5.02 11.65 -19.81
CA ASP A 117 3.71 11.76 -20.49
C ASP A 117 3.70 12.92 -21.50
N GLY A 118 3.72 12.58 -22.79
CA GLY A 118 3.48 13.53 -23.87
C GLY A 118 4.40 14.76 -23.92
N GLY A 119 5.64 14.64 -23.41
CA GLY A 119 6.61 15.74 -23.33
C GLY A 119 6.70 16.41 -21.95
N ASN A 120 5.84 16.05 -21.00
CA ASN A 120 5.99 16.43 -19.60
C ASN A 120 6.93 15.44 -18.90
N MET A 121 7.97 15.98 -18.27
CA MET A 121 8.87 15.24 -17.39
C MET A 121 8.72 15.77 -15.97
N GLN A 122 8.43 14.88 -15.03
CA GLN A 122 8.44 15.19 -13.60
C GLN A 122 9.34 14.18 -12.91
N LYS A 123 10.14 14.67 -11.97
CA LYS A 123 10.99 13.84 -11.13
C LYS A 123 10.67 14.11 -9.68
N ASP A 124 10.17 13.08 -9.00
CA ASP A 124 9.86 13.12 -7.58
C ASP A 124 10.78 12.17 -6.82
N ARG A 125 11.29 12.62 -5.66
CA ARG A 125 12.19 11.84 -4.80
C ARG A 125 11.47 11.41 -3.53
N PHE A 126 11.66 10.16 -3.15
CA PHE A 126 11.07 9.55 -1.95
C PHE A 126 12.16 8.88 -1.12
N GLU A 127 12.28 9.28 0.14
CA GLU A 127 13.16 8.63 1.12
C GLU A 127 12.49 7.36 1.65
N LEU A 128 13.23 6.25 1.72
CA LEU A 128 12.74 4.99 2.26
C LEU A 128 12.83 4.94 3.79
N ASN A 129 13.71 5.74 4.41
CA ASN A 129 13.89 5.79 5.86
C ASN A 129 14.06 4.39 6.49
N HIS A 130 14.92 3.55 5.90
CA HIS A 130 15.17 2.16 6.28
C HIS A 130 13.99 1.18 6.08
N LYS A 131 12.89 1.60 5.45
CA LYS A 131 11.85 0.66 5.01
C LYS A 131 12.31 -0.14 3.79
N ARG A 132 11.77 -1.36 3.66
CA ARG A 132 12.00 -2.26 2.53
C ARG A 132 11.03 -2.05 1.36
N GLY A 133 10.22 -1.00 1.41
CA GLY A 133 9.28 -0.68 0.35
C GLY A 133 8.52 0.61 0.63
N ALA A 134 7.78 1.06 -0.38
CA ALA A 134 6.98 2.26 -0.30
C ALA A 134 5.71 2.14 -1.17
N LEU A 135 4.60 2.61 -0.60
CA LEU A 135 3.32 2.84 -1.28
C LEU A 135 3.20 4.31 -1.67
N VAL A 136 3.41 4.63 -2.94
CA VAL A 136 3.35 6.02 -3.44
C VAL A 136 2.06 6.24 -4.22
N GLU A 137 1.32 7.29 -3.89
CA GLU A 137 0.16 7.69 -4.68
C GLU A 137 0.62 8.36 -5.98
N ARG A 138 0.21 7.79 -7.10
CA ARG A 138 0.54 8.29 -8.44
C ARG A 138 -0.29 9.54 -8.72
N SER A 139 0.36 10.56 -9.26
CA SER A 139 -0.37 11.68 -9.84
C SER A 139 -1.18 11.19 -11.05
N SER A 140 -2.48 11.48 -11.05
CA SER A 140 -3.40 11.16 -12.14
C SER A 140 -3.05 11.82 -13.49
N LYS A 141 -2.08 12.76 -13.47
CA LYS A 141 -1.53 13.44 -14.65
C LYS A 141 -0.56 12.60 -15.46
N TYR A 142 0.03 11.54 -14.88
CA TYR A 142 1.09 10.75 -15.51
C TYR A 142 0.66 9.29 -15.69
N LYS A 143 -0.28 9.08 -16.61
CA LYS A 143 -0.87 7.76 -16.88
C LYS A 143 -0.04 6.92 -17.84
N GLY A 144 0.89 7.53 -18.57
CA GLY A 144 1.76 6.85 -19.55
C GLY A 144 2.85 5.96 -18.95
N GLY A 145 3.01 5.96 -17.62
CA GLY A 145 4.06 5.22 -16.94
C GLY A 145 5.29 6.08 -16.66
N GLY A 146 6.41 5.41 -16.38
CA GLY A 146 7.64 6.05 -15.98
C GLY A 146 8.75 5.08 -15.63
N THR A 147 9.82 5.62 -15.06
CA THR A 147 10.89 4.82 -14.46
C THR A 147 11.00 5.11 -12.97
N VAL A 148 11.35 4.08 -12.20
CA VAL A 148 11.80 4.20 -10.82
C VAL A 148 13.29 3.88 -10.82
N SER A 149 14.10 4.81 -10.31
CA SER A 149 15.53 4.60 -10.08
C SER A 149 15.77 4.60 -8.57
N LEU A 150 16.32 3.51 -8.03
CA LEU A 150 16.62 3.30 -6.61
C LEU A 150 18.12 3.50 -6.38
N TYR A 151 18.49 4.11 -5.25
CA TYR A 151 19.88 4.48 -4.96
C TYR A 151 20.32 3.94 -3.59
N GLY A 152 21.35 3.08 -3.61
CA GLY A 152 22.00 2.50 -2.43
C GLY A 152 23.13 3.37 -1.88
N SER A 153 23.36 3.28 -0.57
CA SER A 153 24.47 3.99 0.10
C SER A 153 25.85 3.50 -0.35
N ASP A 154 25.93 2.31 -0.94
CA ASP A 154 27.13 1.71 -1.54
C ASP A 154 27.38 2.11 -3.00
N GLY A 155 26.54 3.00 -3.57
CA GLY A 155 26.60 3.42 -4.96
C GLY A 155 25.82 2.52 -5.92
N PHE A 156 25.08 1.53 -5.42
CA PHE A 156 24.13 0.75 -6.19
C PHE A 156 23.06 1.64 -6.85
N ILE A 157 22.72 1.30 -8.10
CA ILE A 157 21.61 1.92 -8.84
C ILE A 157 20.80 0.80 -9.47
N GLY A 158 19.53 0.69 -9.07
CA GLY A 158 18.55 -0.21 -9.68
C GLY A 158 17.50 0.58 -10.44
N GLU A 159 17.04 0.07 -11.58
CA GLU A 159 16.04 0.75 -12.40
C GLU A 159 14.90 -0.20 -12.78
N ALA A 160 13.66 0.28 -12.63
CA ALA A 160 12.47 -0.45 -13.03
C ALA A 160 11.53 0.46 -13.84
N ILE A 161 10.96 -0.08 -14.91
CA ILE A 161 9.96 0.61 -15.73
C ILE A 161 8.58 0.19 -15.26
N PHE A 162 7.64 1.13 -15.18
CA PHE A 162 6.24 0.87 -14.88
C PHE A 162 5.33 1.52 -15.91
N TYR A 163 4.13 0.96 -16.06
CA TYR A 163 3.09 1.42 -16.98
C TYR A 163 1.77 1.58 -16.20
#